data_AF-A0A2T0SID3-F1
#
_entry.id   AF-A0A2T0SID3-F1
#
_cell.length_a   1.000
_cell.length_b   1.000
_cell.length_c   1.000
_cell.angle_alpha   90.00
_cell.angle_beta   90.00
_cell.angle_gamma   90.00
#
_symmetry.space_group_name_H-M   'P 1'
#
loop_
_entity.id
_entity.type
_entity.pdbx_description
1 polymer ?
#
loop_
_entity_poly.entity_id
_entity_poly.type
_entity_poly.pdbx_seq_one_letter_code
_entity_poly.pdbx_strand_id
1 'polypeptide(L)'
;MLTLDGAAPDRFNAAGTAFSVRSSCPTLAPDTVIVYADGAAVAATVSSDAISVTGGVPTGRHTVEVLGQDVYGFTVRFAQTLWFGDGELSVTVHTPGGQPAGGAAVRAVLADDSSVTAAATTDSAGQATFTHLPDRTFELTATAPGNLVGSVPATIPDSPVTLTLAAPMTPSPIDNNDFAGGTADGWEVGTAPVEIVPHVEGPLGGPAVAQTRTGTAAGARGTRAAKAQLPAPKARAAAADFDLQLNTAGEGEQRIGRAFKVEPGYRSVVVRYRFVTTEVPGGFFGTKYNDYFSIDARTLAGGTIHAGNSMNGLGLWAFDAAGATAWYTVEMPVEETGDEVQFFLGVANVADGLFPSAVVVDLVQKKKLTISALSLNDIDNSALQRMSVSAHGYFGGVTRVHGSLTVEGDEDDTLQELTLEVVQAGAVVATGTLEPGLTGTLYRRFGDTETIELAAVQLLFRVPAADVAAGDQVSLRVRARSAGDTAQKDFGAVQKLERYAAGNRYGGRDEAVGGDDWVRPGVRTFMTGIGAVTWGDMSNMHGGTFAPHQTHQVGHSADGWFAGYNARNAATAATVVAQLNANGLRITQVYVTFTPAFQAAIQGVVLTDGRQAVNVIRNVAGHDTHFHWEMTEA
;
A
#
# COMPACT_ATOMS: atom_id res chain seq x y z
N MET A 1 2.55 -25.48 -2.63
CA MET A 1 1.78 -24.22 -2.59
C MET A 1 0.58 -24.44 -1.68
N LEU A 2 0.25 -23.46 -0.85
CA LEU A 2 -0.93 -23.51 0.01
C LEU A 2 -2.04 -22.66 -0.62
N THR A 3 -3.26 -23.18 -0.62
CA THR A 3 -4.44 -22.50 -1.17
C THR A 3 -5.56 -22.50 -0.14
N LEU A 4 -6.27 -21.40 -0.02
CA LEU A 4 -7.44 -21.28 0.85
C LEU A 4 -8.69 -21.82 0.14
N ASP A 5 -9.50 -22.62 0.84
CA ASP A 5 -10.74 -23.22 0.36
C ASP A 5 -11.84 -22.98 1.40
N GLY A 6 -13.07 -22.68 0.97
CA GLY A 6 -14.19 -22.29 1.84
C GLY A 6 -14.17 -20.83 2.35
N ALA A 7 -13.06 -20.11 2.21
CA ALA A 7 -12.95 -18.67 2.48
C ALA A 7 -12.14 -17.99 1.37
N ALA A 8 -12.29 -16.68 1.18
CA ALA A 8 -11.44 -15.92 0.27
C ALA A 8 -11.11 -14.54 0.86
N PRO A 9 -9.89 -14.03 0.60
CA PRO A 9 -9.44 -12.76 1.15
C PRO A 9 -10.07 -11.53 0.51
N ASP A 10 -10.65 -11.67 -0.67
CA ASP A 10 -11.21 -10.62 -1.51
C ASP A 10 -12.75 -10.59 -1.50
N ARG A 11 -13.38 -11.30 -0.55
CA ARG A 11 -14.85 -11.37 -0.40
C ARG A 11 -15.28 -11.44 1.06
N PHE A 12 -16.56 -11.18 1.29
CA PHE A 12 -17.19 -11.38 2.59
C PHE A 12 -17.41 -12.87 2.89
N ASN A 13 -16.92 -13.34 4.03
CA ASN A 13 -17.01 -14.74 4.44
C ASN A 13 -18.07 -14.89 5.55
N ALA A 14 -18.81 -16.00 5.56
CA ALA A 14 -19.82 -16.26 6.59
C ALA A 14 -19.16 -16.57 7.94
N ALA A 15 -19.48 -15.77 8.98
CA ALA A 15 -18.98 -16.02 10.34
C ALA A 15 -19.33 -17.43 10.82
N GLY A 16 -18.42 -18.07 11.56
CA GLY A 16 -18.56 -19.44 12.05
C GLY A 16 -18.55 -20.54 10.98
N THR A 17 -18.34 -20.20 9.69
CA THR A 17 -18.26 -21.20 8.62
C THR A 17 -16.87 -21.81 8.55
N ALA A 18 -16.82 -23.13 8.39
CA ALA A 18 -15.57 -23.85 8.24
C ALA A 18 -14.85 -23.49 6.94
N PHE A 19 -13.53 -23.43 6.99
CA PHE A 19 -12.66 -23.26 5.83
C PHE A 19 -11.43 -24.14 5.98
N SER A 20 -10.65 -24.29 4.91
CA SER A 20 -9.43 -25.08 4.93
C SER A 20 -8.29 -24.45 4.16
N VAL A 21 -7.06 -24.75 4.58
CA VAL A 21 -5.84 -24.47 3.83
C VAL A 21 -5.36 -25.79 3.25
N ARG A 22 -5.35 -25.90 1.92
CA ARG A 22 -4.93 -27.10 1.19
C ARG A 22 -3.51 -26.95 0.69
N SER A 23 -2.74 -28.02 0.83
CA SER A 23 -1.43 -28.15 0.19
C SER A 23 -1.58 -28.82 -1.16
N SER A 24 -0.99 -28.22 -2.20
CA SER A 24 -0.89 -28.83 -3.53
C SER A 24 -0.12 -30.16 -3.52
N CYS A 25 0.68 -30.41 -2.47
CA CYS A 25 1.41 -31.65 -2.25
C CYS A 25 0.90 -32.26 -0.93
N PRO A 26 0.40 -33.51 -0.91
CA PRO A 26 -0.16 -34.16 0.28
C PRO A 26 0.96 -34.59 1.25
N THR A 27 1.70 -33.63 1.75
CA THR A 27 2.91 -33.84 2.55
C THR A 27 2.79 -33.19 3.92
N LEU A 28 1.70 -32.57 4.34
CA LEU A 28 1.60 -31.99 5.68
C LEU A 28 1.82 -33.05 6.77
N ALA A 29 2.54 -32.69 7.84
CA ALA A 29 2.75 -33.51 9.02
C ALA A 29 1.76 -33.09 10.13
N PRO A 30 0.64 -33.82 10.34
CA PRO A 30 -0.48 -33.34 11.15
C PRO A 30 -0.11 -32.89 12.57
N ASP A 31 0.77 -33.65 13.24
CA ASP A 31 1.17 -33.40 14.63
C ASP A 31 2.07 -32.17 14.82
N THR A 32 2.43 -31.49 13.72
CA THR A 32 3.32 -30.32 13.73
C THR A 32 2.59 -29.03 13.39
N VAL A 33 1.37 -29.10 12.88
CA VAL A 33 0.65 -27.94 12.36
C VAL A 33 -0.21 -27.32 13.44
N ILE A 34 -0.05 -26.02 13.63
CA ILE A 34 -0.87 -25.18 14.49
C ILE A 34 -1.49 -24.09 13.63
N VAL A 35 -2.76 -23.77 13.90
CA VAL A 35 -3.47 -22.68 13.25
C VAL A 35 -3.77 -21.62 14.29
N TYR A 36 -3.53 -20.37 13.94
CA TYR A 36 -3.84 -19.20 14.75
C TYR A 36 -4.87 -18.32 14.03
N ALA A 37 -5.73 -17.67 14.80
CA ALA A 37 -6.50 -16.51 14.38
C ALA A 37 -6.16 -15.37 15.35
N ASP A 38 -5.62 -14.27 14.82
CA ASP A 38 -5.18 -13.10 15.60
C ASP A 38 -4.22 -13.47 16.76
N GLY A 39 -3.31 -14.42 16.50
CA GLY A 39 -2.33 -14.91 17.47
C GLY A 39 -2.87 -15.92 18.49
N ALA A 40 -4.18 -16.18 18.52
CA ALA A 40 -4.77 -17.20 19.37
C ALA A 40 -4.92 -18.53 18.60
N ALA A 41 -4.52 -19.65 19.22
CA ALA A 41 -4.66 -20.96 18.58
C ALA A 41 -6.14 -21.31 18.37
N VAL A 42 -6.48 -21.76 17.17
CA VAL A 42 -7.83 -22.22 16.80
C VAL A 42 -7.85 -23.72 16.55
N ALA A 43 -8.96 -24.37 16.90
CA ALA A 43 -9.12 -25.80 16.69
C ALA A 43 -9.17 -26.10 15.18
N ALA A 44 -8.28 -26.99 14.73
CA ALA A 44 -8.21 -27.45 13.36
C ALA A 44 -8.01 -28.97 13.30
N THR A 45 -8.56 -29.60 12.27
CA THR A 45 -8.24 -30.97 11.91
C THR A 45 -7.20 -30.93 10.80
N VAL A 46 -6.07 -31.63 10.99
CA VAL A 46 -4.98 -31.65 10.02
C VAL A 46 -4.87 -33.04 9.40
N SER A 47 -4.78 -33.07 8.09
CA SER A 47 -4.52 -34.24 7.26
C SER A 47 -3.26 -33.99 6.43
N SER A 48 -2.81 -34.97 5.65
CA SER A 48 -1.62 -34.81 4.81
C SER A 48 -1.76 -33.73 3.72
N ASP A 49 -2.98 -33.37 3.32
CA ASP A 49 -3.22 -32.43 2.22
C ASP A 49 -4.08 -31.22 2.61
N ALA A 50 -4.70 -31.22 3.79
CA ALA A 50 -5.58 -30.13 4.22
C ALA A 50 -5.53 -29.88 5.72
N ILE A 51 -5.68 -28.60 6.07
CA ILE A 51 -5.86 -28.09 7.42
C ILE A 51 -7.26 -27.49 7.49
N SER A 52 -8.17 -28.08 8.24
CA SER A 52 -9.59 -27.69 8.28
C SER A 52 -9.93 -27.01 9.61
N VAL A 53 -10.29 -25.73 9.56
CA VAL A 53 -10.79 -24.96 10.72
C VAL A 53 -12.29 -25.19 10.82
N THR A 54 -12.72 -26.15 11.64
CA THR A 54 -14.10 -26.69 11.61
C THR A 54 -15.15 -25.80 12.29
N GLY A 55 -14.74 -24.91 13.20
CA GLY A 55 -15.63 -23.95 13.87
C GLY A 55 -15.71 -22.57 13.22
N GLY A 56 -14.95 -22.36 12.15
CA GLY A 56 -14.74 -21.04 11.57
C GLY A 56 -14.09 -20.05 12.54
N VAL A 57 -14.31 -18.77 12.29
CA VAL A 57 -13.93 -17.64 13.16
C VAL A 57 -15.14 -16.71 13.33
N PRO A 58 -15.21 -15.90 14.40
CA PRO A 58 -16.34 -14.99 14.64
C PRO A 58 -16.43 -13.86 13.58
N THR A 59 -17.43 -12.97 13.74
CA THR A 59 -17.57 -11.77 12.90
C THR A 59 -16.41 -10.80 13.14
N GLY A 60 -15.90 -10.18 12.08
CA GLY A 60 -14.82 -9.21 12.10
C GLY A 60 -13.66 -9.49 11.14
N ARG A 61 -12.57 -8.75 11.34
CA ARG A 61 -11.30 -8.91 10.64
C ARG A 61 -10.43 -9.90 11.40
N HIS A 62 -9.92 -10.92 10.73
CA HIS A 62 -9.07 -11.94 11.32
C HIS A 62 -7.81 -12.18 10.47
N THR A 63 -6.65 -12.22 11.11
CA THR A 63 -5.42 -12.76 10.50
C THR A 63 -5.32 -14.24 10.82
N VAL A 64 -5.53 -15.08 9.83
CA VAL A 64 -5.36 -16.53 9.96
C VAL A 64 -3.95 -16.91 9.59
N GLU A 65 -3.22 -17.53 10.52
CA GLU A 65 -1.86 -18.02 10.30
C GLU A 65 -1.79 -19.55 10.51
N VAL A 66 -1.22 -20.25 9.54
CA VAL A 66 -0.80 -21.65 9.67
C VAL A 66 0.69 -21.66 9.86
N LEU A 67 1.14 -22.37 10.90
CA LEU A 67 2.54 -22.70 11.10
C LEU A 67 2.68 -24.19 11.36
N GLY A 68 3.51 -24.86 10.58
CA GLY A 68 3.81 -26.27 10.82
C GLY A 68 4.85 -26.80 9.87
N GLN A 69 4.79 -28.11 9.62
CA GLN A 69 5.74 -28.80 8.76
C GLN A 69 5.05 -29.77 7.80
N ASP A 70 5.79 -30.11 6.76
CA ASP A 70 5.51 -31.27 5.93
C ASP A 70 6.22 -32.54 6.46
N VAL A 71 6.05 -33.70 5.80
CA VAL A 71 6.58 -35.01 6.21
C VAL A 71 8.09 -35.12 5.94
N TYR A 72 8.63 -34.23 5.12
CA TYR A 72 10.08 -34.02 4.97
C TYR A 72 10.59 -32.97 5.99
N GLY A 73 9.65 -32.40 6.74
CA GLY A 73 9.65 -31.20 7.56
C GLY A 73 10.44 -30.03 7.04
N PHE A 74 10.12 -29.68 5.80
CA PHE A 74 10.13 -28.28 5.39
C PHE A 74 9.02 -27.52 6.12
N THR A 75 9.28 -26.25 6.41
CA THR A 75 8.30 -25.36 7.03
C THR A 75 7.14 -25.09 6.09
N VAL A 76 5.94 -25.18 6.64
CA VAL A 76 4.71 -24.80 5.99
C VAL A 76 4.19 -23.57 6.73
N ARG A 77 4.17 -22.43 6.02
CA ARG A 77 3.61 -21.17 6.54
C ARG A 77 2.59 -20.61 5.57
N PHE A 78 1.46 -20.18 6.11
CA PHE A 78 0.41 -19.44 5.39
C PHE A 78 -0.10 -18.36 6.32
N ALA A 79 -0.30 -17.15 5.82
CA ALA A 79 -0.93 -16.07 6.57
C ALA A 79 -1.86 -15.30 5.64
N GLN A 80 -3.10 -15.07 6.06
CA GLN A 80 -4.09 -14.35 5.27
C GLN A 80 -5.01 -13.54 6.18
N THR A 81 -5.24 -12.28 5.83
CA THR A 81 -6.31 -11.46 6.40
C THR A 81 -7.63 -11.84 5.74
N LEU A 82 -8.65 -12.12 6.54
CA LEU A 82 -9.99 -12.51 6.11
C LEU A 82 -11.03 -11.67 6.85
N TRP A 83 -12.14 -11.40 6.17
CA TRP A 83 -13.28 -10.65 6.72
C TRP A 83 -14.50 -11.56 6.81
N PHE A 84 -14.99 -11.73 8.03
CA PHE A 84 -16.11 -12.58 8.35
C PHE A 84 -17.28 -11.76 8.86
N GLY A 85 -18.51 -12.12 8.48
CA GLY A 85 -19.71 -11.44 8.91
C GLY A 85 -20.93 -12.33 8.91
N ASP A 86 -21.95 -11.89 9.63
CA ASP A 86 -23.27 -12.49 9.77
C ASP A 86 -24.39 -11.51 9.42
N GLY A 87 -24.05 -10.28 9.03
CA GLY A 87 -24.99 -9.25 8.63
C GLY A 87 -25.52 -9.39 7.21
N GLU A 88 -26.63 -8.70 6.97
CA GLU A 88 -27.28 -8.57 5.68
C GLU A 88 -27.57 -7.09 5.39
N LEU A 89 -27.30 -6.66 4.16
CA LEU A 89 -27.58 -5.30 3.68
C LEU A 89 -28.45 -5.39 2.43
N SER A 90 -29.66 -4.86 2.54
CA SER A 90 -30.58 -4.73 1.40
C SER A 90 -30.41 -3.36 0.74
N VAL A 91 -30.38 -3.32 -0.58
CA VAL A 91 -30.18 -2.12 -1.40
C VAL A 91 -31.33 -2.00 -2.38
N THR A 92 -31.91 -0.80 -2.48
CA THR A 92 -32.88 -0.43 -3.52
C THR A 92 -32.25 0.62 -4.43
N VAL A 93 -32.22 0.35 -5.73
CA VAL A 93 -31.66 1.25 -6.75
C VAL A 93 -32.78 1.93 -7.53
N HIS A 94 -32.73 3.26 -7.61
CA HIS A 94 -33.63 4.07 -8.43
C HIS A 94 -32.89 4.76 -9.58
N THR A 95 -33.59 4.91 -10.70
CA THR A 95 -33.20 5.77 -11.81
C THR A 95 -33.26 7.25 -11.40
N PRO A 96 -32.67 8.19 -12.17
CA PRO A 96 -32.81 9.62 -11.90
C PRO A 96 -34.27 10.11 -11.78
N GLY A 97 -35.21 9.43 -12.44
CA GLY A 97 -36.64 9.73 -12.38
C GLY A 97 -37.39 9.08 -11.19
N GLY A 98 -36.67 8.46 -10.25
CA GLY A 98 -37.23 7.82 -9.06
C GLY A 98 -37.88 6.44 -9.30
N GLN A 99 -37.84 5.91 -10.53
CA GLN A 99 -38.34 4.57 -10.82
C GLN A 99 -37.32 3.50 -10.41
N PRO A 100 -37.74 2.31 -9.93
CA PRO A 100 -36.81 1.22 -9.68
C PRO A 100 -35.95 0.88 -10.91
N ALA A 101 -34.65 0.73 -10.71
CA ALA A 101 -33.69 0.39 -11.75
C ALA A 101 -33.40 -1.12 -11.71
N GLY A 102 -34.21 -1.92 -12.40
CA GLY A 102 -33.97 -3.36 -12.51
C GLY A 102 -32.83 -3.71 -13.46
N GLY A 103 -32.04 -4.72 -13.10
CA GLY A 103 -30.85 -5.13 -13.85
C GLY A 103 -29.61 -4.24 -13.63
N ALA A 104 -29.64 -3.33 -12.66
CA ALA A 104 -28.47 -2.55 -12.27
C ALA A 104 -27.44 -3.46 -11.58
N ALA A 105 -26.17 -3.33 -11.95
CA ALA A 105 -25.07 -4.02 -11.29
C ALA A 105 -24.66 -3.23 -10.05
N VAL A 106 -24.80 -3.83 -8.86
CA VAL A 106 -24.47 -3.24 -7.57
C VAL A 106 -23.23 -3.92 -7.02
N ARG A 107 -22.25 -3.14 -6.53
CA ARG A 107 -21.05 -3.65 -5.88
C ARG A 107 -20.93 -3.02 -4.49
N ALA A 108 -20.74 -3.87 -3.49
CA ALA A 108 -20.36 -3.48 -2.14
C ALA A 108 -18.85 -3.65 -1.97
N VAL A 109 -18.18 -2.61 -1.50
CA VAL A 109 -16.74 -2.60 -1.21
C VAL A 109 -16.56 -2.29 0.27
N LEU A 110 -15.75 -3.07 0.97
CA LEU A 110 -15.45 -2.78 2.37
C LEU A 110 -14.54 -1.56 2.46
N ALA A 111 -14.95 -0.54 3.21
CA ALA A 111 -14.18 0.70 3.29
C ALA A 111 -12.84 0.51 4.01
N ASP A 112 -12.77 -0.43 4.96
CA ASP A 112 -11.55 -0.80 5.69
C ASP A 112 -10.54 -1.58 4.81
N ASP A 113 -10.99 -2.20 3.72
CA ASP A 113 -10.17 -3.06 2.85
C ASP A 113 -10.83 -3.16 1.46
N SER A 114 -10.42 -2.28 0.54
CA SER A 114 -11.05 -2.17 -0.78
C SER A 114 -10.87 -3.38 -1.69
N SER A 115 -10.03 -4.35 -1.28
CA SER A 115 -9.91 -5.63 -1.96
C SER A 115 -11.09 -6.57 -1.68
N VAL A 116 -11.83 -6.33 -0.58
CA VAL A 116 -12.96 -7.15 -0.14
C VAL A 116 -14.25 -6.62 -0.75
N THR A 117 -14.85 -7.43 -1.60
CA THR A 117 -16.00 -6.98 -2.40
C THR A 117 -17.10 -8.04 -2.47
N ALA A 118 -18.31 -7.58 -2.79
CA ALA A 118 -19.38 -8.43 -3.29
C ALA A 118 -20.14 -7.71 -4.41
N ALA A 119 -20.74 -8.49 -5.31
CA ALA A 119 -21.55 -7.97 -6.40
C ALA A 119 -22.93 -8.64 -6.40
N ALA A 120 -23.94 -7.86 -6.78
CA ALA A 120 -25.31 -8.30 -6.96
C ALA A 120 -25.92 -7.60 -8.18
N THR A 121 -27.04 -8.12 -8.68
CA THR A 121 -27.82 -7.47 -9.74
C THR A 121 -29.22 -7.23 -9.20
N THR A 122 -29.75 -6.03 -9.43
CA THR A 122 -31.09 -5.71 -8.94
C THR A 122 -32.17 -6.48 -9.69
N ASP A 123 -33.20 -6.89 -8.96
CA ASP A 123 -34.41 -7.47 -9.53
C ASP A 123 -35.31 -6.43 -10.24
N SER A 124 -36.50 -6.82 -10.72
CA SER A 124 -37.43 -5.88 -11.35
C SER A 124 -37.97 -4.77 -10.44
N ALA A 125 -37.85 -4.95 -9.12
CA ALA A 125 -38.19 -3.95 -8.11
C ALA A 125 -36.98 -3.08 -7.72
N GLY A 126 -35.84 -3.21 -8.43
CA GLY A 126 -34.63 -2.46 -8.15
C GLY A 126 -33.89 -2.95 -6.90
N GLN A 127 -34.19 -4.14 -6.38
CA GLN A 127 -33.65 -4.61 -5.10
C GLN A 127 -32.50 -5.60 -5.27
N ALA A 128 -31.49 -5.49 -4.42
CA ALA A 128 -30.37 -6.41 -4.28
C ALA A 128 -30.05 -6.62 -2.79
N THR A 129 -29.49 -7.78 -2.44
CA THR A 129 -29.12 -8.10 -1.06
C THR A 129 -27.70 -8.65 -1.01
N PHE A 130 -26.92 -8.16 -0.04
CA PHE A 130 -25.60 -8.66 0.29
C PHE A 130 -25.65 -9.37 1.64
N THR A 131 -24.98 -10.53 1.75
CA THR A 131 -24.93 -11.33 2.98
C THR A 131 -23.51 -11.46 3.49
N HIS A 132 -23.37 -11.94 4.74
CA HIS A 132 -22.08 -12.21 5.39
C HIS A 132 -21.24 -10.97 5.63
N LEU A 133 -21.90 -9.81 5.73
CA LEU A 133 -21.24 -8.54 5.93
C LEU A 133 -20.81 -8.38 7.41
N PRO A 134 -19.58 -7.95 7.70
CA PRO A 134 -19.18 -7.54 9.04
C PRO A 134 -19.87 -6.21 9.43
N ASP A 135 -19.97 -5.89 10.72
CA ASP A 135 -20.47 -4.57 11.16
C ASP A 135 -19.43 -3.47 10.89
N ARG A 136 -19.41 -2.99 9.66
CA ARG A 136 -18.45 -2.04 9.08
C ARG A 136 -19.12 -1.11 8.06
N THR A 137 -18.35 -0.12 7.62
CA THR A 137 -18.70 0.77 6.52
C THR A 137 -18.45 0.08 5.18
N PHE A 138 -19.41 0.20 4.29
CA PHE A 138 -19.35 -0.24 2.91
C PHE A 138 -19.54 0.94 1.99
N GLU A 139 -18.82 0.94 0.88
CA GLU A 139 -19.19 1.74 -0.26
C GLU A 139 -20.08 0.90 -1.18
N LEU A 140 -21.30 1.38 -1.42
CA LEU A 140 -22.18 0.80 -2.41
C LEU A 140 -22.07 1.61 -3.69
N THR A 141 -21.74 0.94 -4.80
CA THR A 141 -21.77 1.52 -6.14
C THR A 141 -22.79 0.77 -6.98
N ALA A 142 -23.53 1.47 -7.84
CA ALA A 142 -24.39 0.84 -8.83
C ALA A 142 -24.19 1.44 -10.21
N THR A 143 -24.27 0.59 -11.23
CA THR A 143 -24.22 0.99 -12.64
C THR A 143 -25.39 0.40 -13.42
N ALA A 144 -25.88 1.15 -14.41
CA ALA A 144 -26.94 0.69 -15.31
C ALA A 144 -26.70 1.22 -16.75
N PRO A 145 -27.39 0.66 -17.76
CA PRO A 145 -27.27 1.12 -19.15
C PRO A 145 -27.50 2.63 -19.31
N GLY A 146 -26.83 3.23 -20.29
CA GLY A 146 -26.86 4.68 -20.51
C GLY A 146 -25.85 5.45 -19.66
N ASN A 147 -24.79 4.78 -19.20
CA ASN A 147 -23.77 5.35 -18.32
C ASN A 147 -24.40 5.97 -17.06
N LEU A 148 -25.36 5.25 -16.46
CA LEU A 148 -25.97 5.65 -15.20
C LEU A 148 -25.12 5.10 -14.06
N VAL A 149 -24.70 5.95 -13.13
CA VAL A 149 -23.90 5.53 -11.96
C VAL A 149 -24.44 6.18 -10.70
N GLY A 150 -24.33 5.50 -9.57
CA GLY A 150 -24.57 6.09 -8.26
C GLY A 150 -23.68 5.41 -7.23
N SER A 151 -23.35 6.15 -6.18
CA SER A 151 -22.60 5.64 -5.04
C SER A 151 -23.19 6.20 -3.75
N VAL A 152 -23.12 5.41 -2.68
CA VAL A 152 -23.51 5.83 -1.32
C VAL A 152 -22.74 4.98 -0.29
N PRO A 153 -22.16 5.58 0.76
CA PRO A 153 -21.64 4.82 1.89
C PRO A 153 -22.79 4.30 2.76
N ALA A 154 -22.62 3.12 3.34
CA ALA A 154 -23.63 2.48 4.17
C ALA A 154 -23.04 1.54 5.22
N THR A 155 -23.81 1.25 6.25
CA THR A 155 -23.56 0.22 7.26
C THR A 155 -24.73 -0.75 7.31
N ILE A 156 -24.59 -1.89 8.01
CA ILE A 156 -25.70 -2.84 8.19
C ILE A 156 -26.94 -2.18 8.82
N PRO A 157 -26.82 -1.34 9.86
CA PRO A 157 -27.96 -0.61 10.42
C PRO A 157 -28.76 0.26 9.43
N ASP A 158 -28.17 0.67 8.30
CA ASP A 158 -28.83 1.50 7.29
C ASP A 158 -29.78 0.71 6.37
N SER A 159 -29.85 -0.61 6.52
CA SER A 159 -30.67 -1.49 5.68
C SER A 159 -32.19 -1.25 5.88
N PRO A 160 -32.99 -1.02 4.82
CA PRO A 160 -32.58 -0.98 3.41
C PRO A 160 -32.00 0.37 2.99
N VAL A 161 -30.90 0.33 2.23
CA VAL A 161 -30.23 1.52 1.67
C VAL A 161 -30.84 1.87 0.33
N THR A 162 -31.07 3.16 0.07
CA THR A 162 -31.54 3.64 -1.23
C THR A 162 -30.39 4.29 -2.01
N LEU A 163 -30.11 3.79 -3.22
CA LEU A 163 -29.11 4.34 -4.14
C LEU A 163 -29.82 4.94 -5.35
N THR A 164 -29.56 6.22 -5.64
CA THR A 164 -30.11 6.89 -6.82
C THR A 164 -29.03 7.03 -7.89
N LEU A 165 -29.30 6.49 -9.08
CA LEU A 165 -28.42 6.62 -10.23
C LEU A 165 -28.49 8.05 -10.79
N ALA A 166 -27.34 8.57 -11.20
CA ALA A 166 -27.19 9.85 -11.88
C ALA A 166 -26.89 9.64 -13.37
N ALA A 167 -27.57 10.42 -14.21
CA ALA A 167 -27.25 10.53 -15.63
C ALA A 167 -25.89 11.24 -15.83
N PRO A 168 -25.23 11.07 -17.00
CA PRO A 168 -24.11 11.92 -17.38
C PRO A 168 -24.46 13.41 -17.22
N MET A 169 -23.60 14.16 -16.56
CA MET A 169 -23.77 15.61 -16.39
C MET A 169 -23.53 16.32 -17.71
N THR A 170 -24.16 17.49 -17.89
CA THR A 170 -23.83 18.35 -19.03
C THR A 170 -22.48 19.02 -18.79
N PRO A 171 -21.53 18.95 -19.74
CA PRO A 171 -20.24 19.61 -19.61
C PRO A 171 -20.38 21.13 -19.37
N SER A 172 -19.72 21.63 -18.33
CA SER A 172 -19.59 23.06 -18.08
C SER A 172 -18.65 23.69 -19.11
N PRO A 173 -19.01 24.85 -19.70
CA PRO A 173 -18.09 25.62 -20.55
C PRO A 173 -17.08 26.46 -19.75
N ILE A 174 -17.26 26.57 -18.42
CA ILE A 174 -16.40 27.37 -17.55
C ILE A 174 -15.22 26.51 -17.11
N ASP A 175 -14.01 26.96 -17.45
CA ASP A 175 -12.76 26.36 -16.97
C ASP A 175 -12.37 26.95 -15.60
N ASN A 176 -12.93 26.37 -14.53
CA ASN A 176 -12.64 26.74 -13.14
C ASN A 176 -11.85 25.62 -12.43
N ASN A 177 -10.78 25.16 -13.07
CA ASN A 177 -9.99 24.00 -12.60
C ASN A 177 -8.95 24.35 -11.53
N ASP A 178 -8.72 25.64 -11.30
CA ASP A 178 -7.85 26.24 -10.27
C ASP A 178 -8.66 26.95 -9.15
N PHE A 179 -10.00 26.80 -9.20
CA PHE A 179 -10.95 27.35 -8.24
C PHE A 179 -10.94 28.88 -8.06
N ALA A 180 -10.24 29.62 -8.93
CA ALA A 180 -10.17 31.08 -8.88
C ALA A 180 -11.53 31.76 -9.15
N GLY A 181 -12.46 31.05 -9.79
CA GLY A 181 -13.84 31.48 -10.03
C GLY A 181 -14.79 31.29 -8.84
N GLY A 182 -14.34 30.69 -7.73
CA GLY A 182 -15.20 30.37 -6.59
C GLY A 182 -15.94 29.04 -6.74
N THR A 183 -16.94 28.81 -5.89
CA THR A 183 -17.76 27.57 -5.89
C THR A 183 -18.92 27.57 -6.89
N ALA A 184 -19.33 28.75 -7.38
CA ALA A 184 -20.51 28.90 -8.24
C ALA A 184 -20.24 28.57 -9.72
N ASP A 185 -18.97 28.49 -10.11
CA ASP A 185 -18.56 28.41 -11.50
C ASP A 185 -18.13 26.99 -11.88
N GLY A 186 -18.92 26.33 -12.72
CA GLY A 186 -18.59 25.05 -13.36
C GLY A 186 -18.68 23.79 -12.50
N TRP A 187 -19.04 23.89 -11.23
CA TRP A 187 -19.31 22.76 -10.33
C TRP A 187 -20.79 22.70 -9.93
N GLU A 188 -21.36 21.50 -9.93
CA GLU A 188 -22.69 21.25 -9.37
C GLU A 188 -22.56 20.94 -7.88
N VAL A 189 -22.65 22.00 -7.06
CA VAL A 189 -22.49 21.90 -5.59
C VAL A 189 -23.80 21.64 -4.84
N GLY A 190 -24.95 21.93 -5.46
CA GLY A 190 -26.27 21.75 -4.83
C GLY A 190 -26.38 22.44 -3.48
N THR A 191 -26.69 21.67 -2.43
CA THR A 191 -26.74 22.13 -1.03
C THR A 191 -25.52 21.68 -0.21
N ALA A 192 -24.52 21.07 -0.84
CA ALA A 192 -23.35 20.57 -0.15
C ALA A 192 -22.54 21.74 0.46
N PRO A 193 -21.95 21.57 1.65
CA PRO A 193 -21.19 22.62 2.33
C PRO A 193 -19.79 22.75 1.71
N VAL A 194 -19.69 23.60 0.68
CA VAL A 194 -18.44 23.82 -0.07
C VAL A 194 -17.83 25.17 0.25
N GLU A 195 -16.52 25.21 0.43
CA GLU A 195 -15.74 26.43 0.66
C GLU A 195 -14.54 26.49 -0.29
N ILE A 196 -14.15 27.71 -0.68
CA ILE A 196 -12.83 27.95 -1.29
C ILE A 196 -11.88 28.37 -0.19
N VAL A 197 -10.80 27.62 -0.02
CA VAL A 197 -9.78 27.87 1.00
C VAL A 197 -8.44 28.20 0.35
N PRO A 198 -7.57 28.97 1.00
CA PRO A 198 -6.21 29.16 0.49
C PRO A 198 -5.48 27.81 0.38
N HIS A 199 -4.74 27.60 -0.70
CA HIS A 199 -3.94 26.40 -0.88
C HIS A 199 -2.90 26.25 0.25
N VAL A 200 -2.79 25.03 0.80
CA VAL A 200 -1.78 24.68 1.80
C VAL A 200 -1.03 23.42 1.38
N GLU A 201 0.18 23.63 0.87
CA GLU A 201 1.12 22.55 0.57
C GLU A 201 1.73 21.99 1.88
N GLY A 202 1.76 20.67 2.02
CA GLY A 202 2.31 19.96 3.18
C GLY A 202 1.31 19.72 4.34
N PRO A 203 1.81 19.31 5.53
CA PRO A 203 0.99 18.98 6.69
C PRO A 203 0.23 20.20 7.24
N LEU A 204 -1.05 20.03 7.61
CA LEU A 204 -1.90 21.10 8.14
C LEU A 204 -1.52 21.53 9.57
N GLY A 205 -0.76 20.70 10.28
CA GLY A 205 -0.30 20.95 11.66
C GLY A 205 1.08 21.58 11.81
N GLY A 206 1.79 21.88 10.71
CA GLY A 206 3.05 22.62 10.80
C GLY A 206 2.82 24.04 11.34
N PRO A 207 3.76 24.66 12.07
CA PRO A 207 3.62 26.07 12.43
C PRO A 207 3.40 26.83 11.13
N ALA A 208 2.21 27.41 10.96
CA ALA A 208 1.87 28.20 9.80
C ALA A 208 2.98 29.23 9.63
N VAL A 209 3.86 29.01 8.64
CA VAL A 209 4.86 30.00 8.30
C VAL A 209 4.05 31.08 7.64
N ALA A 210 3.53 32.00 8.45
CA ALA A 210 2.96 33.24 7.99
C ALA A 210 4.02 33.82 7.05
N GLN A 211 3.79 33.74 5.73
CA GLN A 211 4.61 34.38 4.72
C GLN A 211 4.43 35.88 4.88
N THR A 212 4.97 36.41 5.97
CA THR A 212 5.00 37.82 6.26
C THR A 212 6.13 38.34 5.39
N ARG A 213 5.80 38.77 4.16
CA ARG A 213 6.73 39.49 3.28
C ARG A 213 7.04 40.86 3.90
N THR A 214 7.86 40.90 4.94
CA THR A 214 8.48 42.13 5.42
C THR A 214 9.89 42.19 4.85
N GLY A 215 9.97 42.66 3.60
CA GLY A 215 11.24 43.16 3.05
C GLY A 215 11.56 44.52 3.66
N THR A 216 12.25 44.55 4.80
CA THR A 216 12.97 45.74 5.25
C THR A 216 14.45 45.57 4.93
N ALA A 217 14.87 46.21 3.83
CA ALA A 217 16.27 46.40 3.52
C ALA A 217 16.89 47.36 4.56
N ALA A 218 17.72 46.84 5.44
CA ALA A 218 18.65 47.61 6.27
C ALA A 218 20.08 47.20 5.92
N GLY A 219 20.89 48.19 5.56
CA GLY A 219 22.09 48.02 4.77
C GLY A 219 23.34 47.60 5.55
N ALA A 220 24.25 46.96 4.82
CA ALA A 220 25.67 46.91 5.14
C ALA A 220 26.46 47.34 3.89
N ARG A 221 27.07 48.53 3.97
CA ARG A 221 27.95 49.09 2.95
C ARG A 221 29.23 48.25 2.87
N GLY A 222 29.40 47.53 1.77
CA GLY A 222 30.68 46.98 1.32
C GLY A 222 30.92 47.41 -0.13
N THR A 223 31.91 48.26 -0.36
CA THR A 223 32.30 48.73 -1.68
C THR A 223 32.97 47.61 -2.49
N ARG A 224 32.25 47.04 -3.46
CA ARG A 224 32.84 46.25 -4.57
C ARG A 224 32.27 46.72 -5.90
N ALA A 225 33.16 46.83 -6.89
CA ALA A 225 32.93 47.43 -8.20
C ALA A 225 31.79 46.78 -8.98
N ALA A 226 30.95 47.62 -9.57
CA ALA A 226 29.74 47.28 -10.29
C ALA A 226 30.04 46.58 -11.63
N LYS A 227 29.62 45.31 -11.76
CA LYS A 227 29.17 44.78 -13.06
C LYS A 227 27.71 45.19 -13.22
N ALA A 228 27.36 45.74 -14.39
CA ALA A 228 26.00 46.13 -14.73
C ALA A 228 25.05 44.92 -14.57
N GLN A 229 24.30 44.92 -13.46
CA GLN A 229 23.30 43.92 -13.16
C GLN A 229 22.06 44.28 -13.98
N LEU A 230 21.74 43.42 -14.95
CA LEU A 230 20.48 43.51 -15.69
C LEU A 230 19.33 43.59 -14.68
N PRO A 231 18.30 44.44 -14.92
CA PRO A 231 17.19 44.58 -14.00
C PRO A 231 16.57 43.20 -13.77
N ALA A 232 16.47 42.81 -12.49
CA ALA A 232 15.82 41.56 -12.10
C ALA A 232 14.42 41.54 -12.74
N PRO A 233 14.03 40.44 -13.41
CA PRO A 233 12.66 40.32 -13.91
C PRO A 233 11.71 40.56 -12.73
N LYS A 234 10.78 41.50 -12.90
CA LYS A 234 9.75 41.76 -11.88
C LYS A 234 9.06 40.42 -11.60
N ALA A 235 9.20 39.93 -10.37
CA ALA A 235 8.49 38.74 -9.94
C ALA A 235 7.01 39.00 -10.17
N ARG A 236 6.42 38.29 -11.12
CA ARG A 236 4.97 38.26 -11.30
C ARG A 236 4.42 37.78 -9.96
N ALA A 237 3.51 38.54 -9.35
CA ALA A 237 2.81 38.05 -8.17
C ALA A 237 2.22 36.69 -8.55
N ALA A 238 2.56 35.64 -7.80
CA ALA A 238 1.94 34.34 -7.97
C ALA A 238 0.43 34.58 -7.93
N ALA A 239 -0.30 34.00 -8.89
CA ALA A 239 -1.75 33.99 -8.82
C ALA A 239 -2.14 33.39 -7.46
N ALA A 240 -3.24 33.88 -6.89
CA ALA A 240 -3.75 33.27 -5.67
C ALA A 240 -4.10 31.80 -5.98
N ASP A 241 -3.61 30.91 -5.14
CA ASP A 241 -3.73 29.47 -5.27
C ASP A 241 -4.77 29.01 -4.24
N PHE A 242 -5.79 28.32 -4.71
CA PHE A 242 -7.01 28.05 -3.96
C PHE A 242 -7.37 26.57 -4.07
N ASP A 243 -7.87 26.01 -2.97
CA ASP A 243 -8.41 24.65 -2.94
C ASP A 243 -9.95 24.69 -2.81
N LEU A 244 -10.61 23.69 -3.38
CA LEU A 244 -12.02 23.40 -3.16
C LEU A 244 -12.17 22.43 -2.00
N GLN A 245 -12.80 22.86 -0.91
CA GLN A 245 -13.07 22.02 0.25
C GLN A 245 -14.56 21.64 0.30
N LEU A 246 -14.84 20.34 0.18
CA LEU A 246 -16.15 19.76 0.44
C LEU A 246 -16.16 19.23 1.89
N ASN A 247 -17.02 19.80 2.73
CA ASN A 247 -17.16 19.36 4.12
C ASN A 247 -18.32 18.37 4.28
N THR A 248 -18.35 17.68 5.41
CA THR A 248 -19.57 17.07 5.94
C THR A 248 -20.43 18.12 6.66
N ALA A 249 -21.74 17.90 6.75
CA ALA A 249 -22.68 18.73 7.51
C ALA A 249 -23.54 17.88 8.46
N GLY A 250 -22.87 17.07 9.28
CA GLY A 250 -23.49 16.03 10.11
C GLY A 250 -23.28 14.65 9.49
N GLU A 251 -24.13 13.69 9.90
CA GLU A 251 -24.10 12.31 9.40
C GLU A 251 -24.57 12.24 7.95
N GLY A 252 -23.96 11.34 7.18
CA GLY A 252 -24.33 11.05 5.79
C GLY A 252 -23.41 11.73 4.75
N GLU A 253 -23.55 11.27 3.51
CA GLU A 253 -22.71 11.73 2.41
C GLU A 253 -23.08 13.14 1.91
N GLN A 254 -22.05 13.95 1.70
CA GLN A 254 -22.09 15.14 0.88
C GLN A 254 -21.39 14.85 -0.44
N ARG A 255 -21.97 15.29 -1.54
CA ARG A 255 -21.45 15.01 -2.88
C ARG A 255 -21.57 16.23 -3.78
N ILE A 256 -20.50 16.48 -4.55
CA ILE A 256 -20.48 17.48 -5.63
C ILE A 256 -19.92 16.87 -6.89
N GLY A 257 -20.16 17.49 -8.03
CA GLY A 257 -19.66 16.98 -9.30
C GLY A 257 -19.33 18.05 -10.31
N ARG A 258 -18.57 17.65 -11.33
CA ARG A 258 -18.26 18.48 -12.49
C ARG A 258 -18.13 17.62 -13.73
N ALA A 259 -18.68 18.08 -14.85
CA ALA A 259 -18.37 17.56 -16.17
C ALA A 259 -17.75 18.64 -17.05
N PHE A 260 -16.85 18.25 -17.95
CA PHE A 260 -16.21 19.14 -18.92
C PHE A 260 -15.70 18.37 -20.13
N LYS A 261 -15.41 19.12 -21.20
CA LYS A 261 -14.82 18.56 -22.42
C LYS A 261 -13.31 18.54 -22.32
N VAL A 262 -12.72 17.45 -22.81
CA VAL A 262 -11.29 17.30 -23.02
C VAL A 262 -11.02 17.37 -24.51
N GLU A 263 -10.14 18.28 -24.91
CA GLU A 263 -9.79 18.51 -26.30
C GLU A 263 -8.92 17.36 -26.85
N PRO A 264 -8.83 17.21 -28.18
CA PRO A 264 -7.88 16.27 -28.77
C PRO A 264 -6.43 16.54 -28.35
N GLY A 265 -5.65 15.47 -28.20
CA GLY A 265 -4.23 15.49 -27.83
C GLY A 265 -3.95 15.39 -26.33
N TYR A 266 -4.97 15.37 -25.47
CA TYR A 266 -4.81 14.99 -24.06
C TYR A 266 -4.92 13.47 -23.89
N ARG A 267 -4.19 12.93 -22.91
CA ARG A 267 -4.10 11.48 -22.64
C ARG A 267 -4.72 11.11 -21.29
N SER A 268 -4.73 12.04 -20.35
CA SER A 268 -5.39 11.83 -19.07
C SER A 268 -5.91 13.12 -18.44
N VAL A 269 -6.75 12.95 -17.43
CA VAL A 269 -7.17 14.01 -16.52
C VAL A 269 -6.82 13.58 -15.09
N VAL A 270 -6.17 14.46 -14.34
CA VAL A 270 -5.74 14.22 -12.97
C VAL A 270 -6.52 15.09 -12.00
N VAL A 271 -6.98 14.51 -10.90
CA VAL A 271 -7.50 15.24 -9.75
C VAL A 271 -6.52 15.04 -8.59
N ARG A 272 -6.03 16.14 -8.01
CA ARG A 272 -5.19 16.12 -6.80
C ARG A 272 -6.05 16.45 -5.59
N TYR A 273 -6.06 15.57 -4.59
CA TYR A 273 -6.96 15.67 -3.44
C TYR A 273 -6.30 15.20 -2.15
N ARG A 274 -6.88 15.55 -1.01
CA ARG A 274 -6.56 14.95 0.29
C ARG A 274 -7.83 14.80 1.13
N PHE A 275 -7.77 13.89 2.08
CA PHE A 275 -8.83 13.67 3.06
C PHE A 275 -8.44 14.28 4.40
N VAL A 276 -9.38 14.91 5.08
CA VAL A 276 -9.21 15.55 6.39
C VAL A 276 -10.34 15.09 7.29
N THR A 277 -10.02 14.59 8.47
CA THR A 277 -11.02 14.24 9.51
C THR A 277 -10.56 14.75 10.86
N THR A 278 -11.51 15.22 11.67
CA THR A 278 -11.22 15.56 13.07
C THR A 278 -11.29 14.36 14.03
N GLU A 279 -11.69 13.18 13.54
CA GLU A 279 -11.65 11.93 14.30
C GLU A 279 -10.23 11.45 14.60
N VAL A 280 -9.24 11.92 13.83
CA VAL A 280 -7.81 11.73 14.09
C VAL A 280 -7.19 13.07 14.50
N PRO A 281 -6.61 13.18 15.71
CA PRO A 281 -6.40 12.15 16.73
C PRO A 281 -7.56 11.99 17.73
N GLY A 282 -8.77 12.48 17.41
CA GLY A 282 -9.97 12.49 18.27
C GLY A 282 -10.37 11.16 18.95
N GLY A 283 -9.87 10.02 18.46
CA GLY A 283 -9.85 8.75 19.20
C GLY A 283 -10.83 7.69 18.71
N PHE A 284 -11.42 7.86 17.52
CA PHE A 284 -12.41 6.93 16.95
C PHE A 284 -11.85 5.97 15.88
N PHE A 285 -10.56 6.09 15.57
CA PHE A 285 -9.88 5.15 14.69
C PHE A 285 -10.01 3.69 15.15
N GLY A 286 -10.31 2.80 14.21
CA GLY A 286 -10.50 1.37 14.42
C GLY A 286 -11.89 0.99 14.94
N THR A 287 -12.79 1.96 15.07
CA THR A 287 -14.19 1.73 15.45
C THR A 287 -15.10 1.69 14.23
N LYS A 288 -16.42 1.60 14.45
CA LYS A 288 -17.42 1.69 13.37
C LYS A 288 -17.68 3.13 12.90
N TYR A 289 -17.25 4.12 13.68
CA TYR A 289 -17.23 5.53 13.27
C TYR A 289 -16.01 5.68 12.37
N ASN A 290 -16.30 5.77 11.08
CA ASN A 290 -15.33 5.47 10.04
C ASN A 290 -15.64 6.35 8.84
N ASP A 291 -15.28 7.62 9.01
CA ASP A 291 -15.44 8.63 7.98
C ASP A 291 -14.85 8.18 6.66
N TYR A 292 -15.50 8.57 5.59
CA TYR A 292 -15.29 8.03 4.25
C TYR A 292 -15.17 9.16 3.24
N PHE A 293 -14.35 8.95 2.22
CA PHE A 293 -14.32 9.79 1.02
C PHE A 293 -14.35 8.98 -0.26
N SER A 294 -14.81 9.60 -1.33
CA SER A 294 -14.79 9.05 -2.68
C SER A 294 -14.38 10.10 -3.72
N ILE A 295 -13.60 9.66 -4.70
CA ILE A 295 -13.33 10.37 -5.93
C ILE A 295 -13.71 9.43 -7.08
N ASP A 296 -14.89 9.65 -7.63
CA ASP A 296 -15.36 8.90 -8.80
C ASP A 296 -15.06 9.72 -10.05
N ALA A 297 -14.55 9.08 -11.11
CA ALA A 297 -14.54 9.69 -12.42
C ALA A 297 -15.04 8.74 -13.49
N ARG A 298 -15.63 9.31 -14.54
CA ARG A 298 -16.04 8.56 -15.72
C ARG A 298 -15.88 9.37 -16.99
N THR A 299 -15.72 8.67 -18.09
CA THR A 299 -15.73 9.24 -19.44
C THR A 299 -16.98 8.83 -20.19
N LEU A 300 -17.34 9.58 -21.23
CA LEU A 300 -18.45 9.19 -22.12
C LEU A 300 -18.10 7.96 -22.95
N ALA A 301 -16.80 7.72 -23.21
CA ALA A 301 -16.29 6.51 -23.83
C ALA A 301 -16.42 5.24 -22.97
N GLY A 302 -16.85 5.38 -21.70
CA GLY A 302 -17.12 4.28 -20.78
C GLY A 302 -15.96 3.92 -19.85
N GLY A 303 -14.90 4.74 -19.82
CA GLY A 303 -13.86 4.65 -18.79
C GLY A 303 -14.43 5.04 -17.43
N THR A 304 -14.08 4.32 -16.37
CA THR A 304 -14.42 4.66 -14.99
C THR A 304 -13.22 4.44 -14.10
N ILE A 305 -12.96 5.37 -13.19
CA ILE A 305 -12.02 5.18 -12.09
C ILE A 305 -12.73 5.53 -10.79
N HIS A 306 -12.27 4.89 -9.73
CA HIS A 306 -12.77 5.13 -8.39
C HIS A 306 -11.57 5.15 -7.45
N ALA A 307 -11.49 6.19 -6.64
CA ALA A 307 -10.54 6.29 -5.54
C ALA A 307 -11.28 6.72 -4.28
N GLY A 308 -11.62 5.76 -3.44
CA GLY A 308 -12.26 5.96 -2.15
C GLY A 308 -11.62 5.10 -1.08
N ASN A 309 -11.67 5.58 0.15
CA ASN A 309 -11.18 4.87 1.33
C ASN A 309 -11.86 5.44 2.57
N SER A 310 -11.79 4.72 3.68
CA SER A 310 -12.17 5.24 4.97
C SER A 310 -10.97 5.61 5.82
N MET A 311 -11.23 6.32 6.92
CA MET A 311 -10.23 6.57 7.95
C MET A 311 -9.54 5.28 8.38
N ASN A 312 -10.30 4.22 8.68
CA ASN A 312 -9.75 2.93 9.11
C ASN A 312 -8.93 2.24 8.02
N GLY A 313 -9.42 2.24 6.77
CA GLY A 313 -8.75 1.59 5.65
C GLY A 313 -7.44 2.29 5.24
N LEU A 314 -7.33 3.60 5.49
CA LEU A 314 -6.07 4.35 5.35
C LEU A 314 -5.05 4.02 6.45
N GLY A 315 -5.51 3.79 7.68
CA GLY A 315 -4.65 3.60 8.84
C GLY A 315 -4.23 4.91 9.54
N LEU A 316 -4.00 4.89 10.85
CA LEU A 316 -3.58 6.07 11.64
C LEU A 316 -2.34 6.77 11.07
N TRP A 317 -1.42 5.99 10.50
CA TRP A 317 -0.17 6.49 9.96
C TRP A 317 -0.37 7.35 8.70
N ALA A 318 -1.53 7.29 8.05
CA ALA A 318 -1.83 8.10 6.87
C ALA A 318 -2.14 9.56 7.22
N PHE A 319 -2.44 9.85 8.49
CA PHE A 319 -2.87 11.16 8.95
C PHE A 319 -1.74 11.90 9.69
N ASP A 320 -1.63 13.19 9.44
CA ASP A 320 -0.80 14.08 10.23
C ASP A 320 -1.47 14.45 11.57
N ALA A 321 -0.80 15.29 12.37
CA ALA A 321 -1.32 15.72 13.67
C ALA A 321 -2.61 16.56 13.60
N ALA A 322 -2.98 17.06 12.43
CA ALA A 322 -4.21 17.80 12.17
C ALA A 322 -5.31 16.93 11.54
N GLY A 323 -5.08 15.61 11.43
CA GLY A 323 -6.05 14.69 10.85
C GLY A 323 -6.14 14.76 9.33
N ALA A 324 -5.11 15.27 8.67
CA ALA A 324 -5.04 15.37 7.21
C ALA A 324 -4.14 14.30 6.62
N THR A 325 -4.55 13.72 5.50
CA THR A 325 -3.67 12.86 4.69
C THR A 325 -2.66 13.69 3.90
N ALA A 326 -1.63 13.02 3.37
CA ALA A 326 -0.88 13.60 2.27
C ALA A 326 -1.79 13.85 1.05
N TRP A 327 -1.27 14.64 0.11
CA TRP A 327 -1.91 14.80 -1.19
C TRP A 327 -1.81 13.51 -2.01
N TYR A 328 -2.97 13.04 -2.45
CA TYR A 328 -3.14 11.95 -3.41
C TYR A 328 -3.51 12.51 -4.77
N THR A 329 -3.48 11.62 -5.76
CA THR A 329 -3.88 11.92 -7.11
C THR A 329 -4.59 10.73 -7.70
N VAL A 330 -5.65 10.99 -8.46
CA VAL A 330 -6.30 9.99 -9.29
C VAL A 330 -6.20 10.43 -10.75
N GLU A 331 -5.84 9.50 -11.64
CA GLU A 331 -5.63 9.75 -13.07
C GLU A 331 -6.65 8.97 -13.90
N MET A 332 -7.47 9.70 -14.65
CA MET A 332 -8.43 9.17 -15.63
C MET A 332 -7.79 9.17 -17.02
N PRO A 333 -7.55 8.00 -17.64
CA PRO A 333 -7.23 7.96 -19.07
C PRO A 333 -8.38 8.52 -19.91
N VAL A 334 -8.06 9.25 -20.98
CA VAL A 334 -9.06 9.78 -21.93
C VAL A 334 -8.68 9.43 -23.36
N GLU A 335 -9.66 9.48 -24.25
CA GLU A 335 -9.42 9.29 -25.69
C GLU A 335 -8.65 10.48 -26.29
N GLU A 336 -7.57 10.19 -27.03
CA GLU A 336 -6.73 11.22 -27.67
C GLU A 336 -7.50 12.06 -28.70
N THR A 337 -8.60 11.54 -29.25
CA THR A 337 -9.49 12.29 -30.16
C THR A 337 -10.40 13.28 -29.44
N GLY A 338 -10.32 13.37 -28.11
CA GLY A 338 -11.17 14.17 -27.24
C GLY A 338 -12.24 13.34 -26.53
N ASP A 339 -12.68 13.81 -25.37
CA ASP A 339 -13.62 13.10 -24.48
C ASP A 339 -14.52 14.07 -23.69
N GLU A 340 -15.55 13.53 -23.02
CA GLU A 340 -16.30 14.23 -21.97
C GLU A 340 -16.06 13.51 -20.66
N VAL A 341 -15.43 14.21 -19.72
CA VAL A 341 -15.06 13.65 -18.42
C VAL A 341 -15.94 14.24 -17.34
N GLN A 342 -16.33 13.39 -16.41
CA GLN A 342 -17.11 13.75 -15.24
C GLN A 342 -16.42 13.24 -13.98
N PHE A 343 -16.33 14.09 -12.96
CA PHE A 343 -15.84 13.75 -11.63
C PHE A 343 -16.93 13.97 -10.60
N PHE A 344 -16.94 13.14 -9.57
CA PHE A 344 -17.67 13.36 -8.34
C PHE A 344 -16.73 13.27 -7.15
N LEU A 345 -16.94 14.16 -6.20
CA LEU A 345 -16.27 14.18 -4.91
C LEU A 345 -17.33 13.87 -3.85
N GLY A 346 -17.07 12.87 -3.03
CA GLY A 346 -17.92 12.48 -1.91
C GLY A 346 -17.15 12.50 -0.60
N VAL A 347 -17.83 12.93 0.47
CA VAL A 347 -17.33 12.81 1.84
C VAL A 347 -18.49 12.50 2.76
N ALA A 348 -18.32 11.60 3.72
CA ALA A 348 -19.37 11.21 4.65
C ALA A 348 -18.81 10.99 6.05
N ASN A 349 -19.54 11.49 7.04
CA ASN A 349 -19.42 10.95 8.38
C ASN A 349 -20.34 9.74 8.49
N VAL A 350 -19.82 8.63 9.02
CA VAL A 350 -20.54 7.36 9.05
C VAL A 350 -20.87 6.99 10.48
N ALA A 351 -22.15 6.71 10.73
CA ALA A 351 -22.73 6.34 12.04
C ALA A 351 -22.75 7.46 13.10
N ASP A 352 -22.13 8.62 12.84
CA ASP A 352 -22.33 9.84 13.61
C ASP A 352 -22.12 11.11 12.76
N GLY A 353 -22.39 12.27 13.35
CA GLY A 353 -22.18 13.59 12.73
C GLY A 353 -21.40 14.54 13.64
N LEU A 354 -20.62 14.02 14.59
CA LEU A 354 -19.98 14.79 15.64
C LEU A 354 -18.64 15.38 15.21
N PHE A 355 -17.86 14.63 14.44
CA PHE A 355 -16.53 15.04 13.99
C PHE A 355 -16.58 15.40 12.50
N PRO A 356 -16.41 16.67 12.10
CA PRO A 356 -16.43 17.00 10.69
C PRO A 356 -15.26 16.34 9.95
N SER A 357 -15.58 15.89 8.75
CA SER A 357 -14.64 15.46 7.71
C SER A 357 -14.74 16.34 6.48
N ALA A 358 -13.69 16.32 5.67
CA ALA A 358 -13.61 17.05 4.43
C ALA A 358 -12.76 16.33 3.38
N VAL A 359 -13.12 16.53 2.12
CA VAL A 359 -12.25 16.29 0.98
C VAL A 359 -11.82 17.63 0.43
N VAL A 360 -10.51 17.83 0.30
CA VAL A 360 -9.92 19.04 -0.26
C VAL A 360 -9.33 18.70 -1.61
N VAL A 361 -9.72 19.42 -2.66
CA VAL A 361 -9.20 19.29 -4.02
C VAL A 361 -8.37 20.52 -4.35
N ASP A 362 -7.15 20.30 -4.80
CA ASP A 362 -6.19 21.35 -5.19
C ASP A 362 -6.40 21.75 -6.65
N LEU A 363 -6.44 20.76 -7.55
CA LEU A 363 -6.61 21.02 -8.97
C LEU A 363 -7.20 19.84 -9.74
N VAL A 364 -7.81 20.19 -10.88
CA VAL A 364 -8.23 19.26 -11.94
C VAL A 364 -7.47 19.60 -13.22
N GLN A 365 -6.54 18.75 -13.66
CA GLN A 365 -5.64 19.08 -14.77
C GLN A 365 -5.74 18.05 -15.88
N LYS A 366 -5.93 18.55 -17.11
CA LYS A 366 -5.76 17.78 -18.34
C LYS A 366 -4.27 17.61 -18.61
N LYS A 367 -3.81 16.39 -18.87
CA LYS A 367 -2.41 16.06 -19.09
C LYS A 367 -2.18 15.45 -20.45
N LYS A 368 -1.07 15.83 -21.04
CA LYS A 368 -0.57 15.27 -22.28
C LYS A 368 0.60 14.33 -22.04
N LEU A 369 1.27 14.50 -20.90
CA LEU A 369 2.27 13.57 -20.41
C LEU A 369 1.58 12.48 -19.58
N THR A 370 1.86 11.21 -19.87
CA THR A 370 1.47 10.07 -19.02
C THR A 370 2.54 8.98 -19.01
N ILE A 371 2.50 8.09 -18.02
CA ILE A 371 3.33 6.88 -17.96
C ILE A 371 2.40 5.70 -18.17
N SER A 372 2.31 5.21 -19.41
CA SER A 372 1.34 4.19 -19.80
C SER A 372 1.74 2.78 -19.39
N ALA A 373 3.04 2.51 -19.21
CA ALA A 373 3.56 1.23 -18.73
C ALA A 373 4.71 1.41 -17.73
N LEU A 374 4.71 0.57 -16.68
CA LEU A 374 5.76 0.54 -15.66
C LEU A 374 5.94 -0.89 -15.12
N SER A 375 7.19 -1.34 -15.06
CA SER A 375 7.61 -2.50 -14.28
C SER A 375 8.85 -2.12 -13.48
N LEU A 376 8.83 -2.39 -12.17
CA LEU A 376 10.01 -2.30 -11.30
C LEU A 376 10.42 -3.72 -10.88
N ASN A 377 11.72 -3.95 -10.92
CA ASN A 377 12.33 -5.26 -10.80
C ASN A 377 13.52 -5.21 -9.84
N ASP A 378 13.83 -6.37 -9.27
CA ASP A 378 15.05 -6.63 -8.52
C ASP A 378 16.26 -6.74 -9.47
N ILE A 379 17.48 -6.76 -8.93
CA ILE A 379 18.76 -6.90 -9.63
C ILE A 379 18.83 -8.19 -10.45
N ASP A 380 18.11 -9.24 -10.02
CA ASP A 380 17.95 -10.50 -10.75
C ASP A 380 16.85 -10.47 -11.83
N ASN A 381 16.22 -9.32 -12.03
CA ASN A 381 15.12 -9.03 -12.94
C ASN A 381 13.78 -9.69 -12.57
N SER A 382 13.66 -10.32 -11.40
CA SER A 382 12.35 -10.71 -10.86
C SER A 382 11.53 -9.46 -10.50
N ALA A 383 10.20 -9.62 -10.36
CA ALA A 383 9.34 -8.51 -9.96
C ALA A 383 9.73 -8.00 -8.56
N LEU A 384 9.84 -6.68 -8.40
CA LEU A 384 10.27 -6.10 -7.12
C LEU A 384 9.18 -6.31 -6.05
N GLN A 385 9.48 -7.16 -5.07
CA GLN A 385 8.57 -7.43 -3.95
C GLN A 385 9.01 -6.74 -2.65
N ARG A 386 10.30 -6.40 -2.54
CA ARG A 386 10.89 -5.82 -1.35
C ARG A 386 11.89 -4.73 -1.73
N MET A 387 12.19 -3.87 -0.78
CA MET A 387 13.18 -2.83 -0.97
C MET A 387 13.97 -2.56 0.31
N SER A 388 15.30 -2.53 0.20
CA SER A 388 16.17 -2.01 1.25
C SER A 388 15.95 -0.51 1.45
N VAL A 389 15.81 -0.07 2.70
CA VAL A 389 15.59 1.35 3.03
C VAL A 389 16.39 1.81 4.25
N SER A 390 17.59 1.26 4.44
CA SER A 390 18.51 1.70 5.48
C SER A 390 19.78 2.29 4.87
N ALA A 391 20.47 3.14 5.62
CA ALA A 391 21.79 3.63 5.21
C ALA A 391 22.80 2.47 5.05
N HIS A 392 23.51 2.43 3.92
CA HIS A 392 24.50 1.39 3.62
C HIS A 392 25.63 1.90 2.71
N GLY A 393 26.72 1.13 2.62
CA GLY A 393 27.86 1.44 1.73
C GLY A 393 27.81 0.73 0.37
N TYR A 394 26.98 -0.31 0.22
CA TYR A 394 26.90 -1.08 -1.03
C TYR A 394 26.56 -0.23 -2.24
N PHE A 395 27.15 -0.59 -3.38
CA PHE A 395 27.01 0.12 -4.65
C PHE A 395 27.29 1.63 -4.60
N GLY A 396 28.06 2.11 -3.61
CA GLY A 396 28.30 3.53 -3.40
C GLY A 396 27.19 4.24 -2.62
N GLY A 397 26.47 3.49 -1.76
CA GLY A 397 25.38 4.02 -0.95
C GLY A 397 24.09 4.25 -1.73
N VAL A 398 23.80 3.39 -2.71
CA VAL A 398 22.54 3.44 -3.46
C VAL A 398 21.88 2.06 -3.52
N THR A 399 20.57 2.06 -3.31
CA THR A 399 19.68 0.95 -3.61
C THR A 399 19.36 0.96 -5.11
N ARG A 400 19.65 -0.13 -5.80
CA ARG A 400 19.49 -0.26 -7.26
C ARG A 400 18.14 -0.84 -7.62
N VAL A 401 17.35 -0.17 -8.45
CA VAL A 401 16.05 -0.69 -8.90
C VAL A 401 16.09 -0.88 -10.41
N HIS A 402 15.85 -2.10 -10.86
CA HIS A 402 15.72 -2.40 -12.28
C HIS A 402 14.29 -2.11 -12.76
N GLY A 403 14.09 -1.98 -14.06
CA GLY A 403 12.74 -1.83 -14.60
C GLY A 403 12.68 -1.59 -16.10
N SER A 404 11.45 -1.46 -16.57
CA SER A 404 11.05 -1.08 -17.93
C SER A 404 9.89 -0.09 -17.83
N LEU A 405 9.74 0.80 -18.81
CA LEU A 405 8.66 1.80 -18.80
C LEU A 405 8.35 2.35 -20.19
N THR A 406 7.15 2.92 -20.33
CA THR A 406 6.73 3.73 -21.48
C THR A 406 6.20 5.06 -20.97
N VAL A 407 6.78 6.17 -21.44
CA VAL A 407 6.25 7.53 -21.24
C VAL A 407 5.70 8.03 -22.56
N GLU A 408 4.54 8.66 -22.51
CA GLU A 408 3.88 9.27 -23.66
C GLU A 408 3.76 10.78 -23.42
N GLY A 409 3.93 11.57 -24.47
CA GLY A 409 3.93 13.03 -24.40
C GLY A 409 3.80 13.68 -25.77
N ASP A 410 3.55 14.99 -25.80
CA ASP A 410 3.44 15.76 -27.05
C ASP A 410 4.65 15.55 -27.97
N GLU A 411 4.41 15.49 -29.28
CA GLU A 411 5.45 15.27 -30.30
C GLU A 411 6.66 16.21 -30.17
N ASP A 412 6.39 17.49 -29.88
CA ASP A 412 7.37 18.57 -29.77
C ASP A 412 8.08 18.64 -28.41
N ASP A 413 7.56 17.91 -27.43
CA ASP A 413 7.99 17.96 -26.05
C ASP A 413 9.21 17.08 -25.79
N THR A 414 9.96 17.38 -24.73
CA THR A 414 11.16 16.63 -24.32
C THR A 414 10.97 16.14 -22.90
N LEU A 415 11.17 14.83 -22.67
CA LEU A 415 11.24 14.29 -21.33
C LEU A 415 12.47 14.87 -20.62
N GLN A 416 12.25 15.62 -19.54
CA GLN A 416 13.27 16.38 -18.82
C GLN A 416 13.74 15.66 -17.56
N GLU A 417 12.84 14.89 -16.95
CA GLU A 417 13.09 14.27 -15.65
C GLU A 417 12.30 12.97 -15.54
N LEU A 418 12.95 11.96 -14.96
CA LEU A 418 12.34 10.72 -14.52
C LEU A 418 12.91 10.35 -13.15
N THR A 419 12.06 10.21 -12.14
CA THR A 419 12.45 9.88 -10.77
C THR A 419 11.61 8.74 -10.21
N LEU A 420 12.19 7.98 -9.28
CA LEU A 420 11.48 7.00 -8.46
C LEU A 420 11.27 7.60 -7.08
N GLU A 421 10.03 7.82 -6.68
CA GLU A 421 9.70 8.27 -5.33
C GLU A 421 9.43 7.05 -4.45
N VAL A 422 10.14 6.98 -3.31
CA VAL A 422 9.80 6.08 -2.20
C VAL A 422 8.87 6.86 -1.28
N VAL A 423 7.67 6.34 -1.11
CA VAL A 423 6.59 7.00 -0.38
C VAL A 423 6.26 6.20 0.87
N GLN A 424 6.21 6.87 2.01
CA GLN A 424 5.76 6.30 3.27
C GLN A 424 4.87 7.30 3.98
N ALA A 425 3.73 6.85 4.49
CA ALA A 425 2.75 7.75 5.10
C ALA A 425 2.36 8.91 4.17
N GLY A 426 2.26 8.62 2.88
CA GLY A 426 1.94 9.61 1.84
C GLY A 426 3.04 10.64 1.57
N ALA A 427 4.11 10.68 2.35
CA ALA A 427 5.25 11.56 2.14
C ALA A 427 6.33 10.88 1.30
N VAL A 428 6.97 11.64 0.39
CA VAL A 428 8.17 11.19 -0.31
C VAL A 428 9.33 11.20 0.67
N VAL A 429 9.79 10.01 1.07
CA VAL A 429 10.87 9.81 2.05
C VAL A 429 12.25 9.62 1.39
N ALA A 430 12.27 9.21 0.12
CA ALA A 430 13.48 9.19 -0.70
C ALA A 430 13.12 9.37 -2.18
N THR A 431 14.08 9.87 -2.95
CA THR A 431 13.93 10.04 -4.41
C THR A 431 15.13 9.40 -5.10
N GLY A 432 14.87 8.38 -5.91
CA GLY A 432 15.83 7.77 -6.81
C GLY A 432 15.97 8.54 -8.11
N THR A 433 17.21 8.66 -8.57
CA THR A 433 17.55 9.28 -9.85
C THR A 433 17.67 8.24 -10.94
N LEU A 434 17.39 8.64 -12.18
CA LEU A 434 17.62 7.82 -13.36
C LEU A 434 19.09 7.38 -13.46
N GLU A 435 19.31 6.13 -13.87
CA GLU A 435 20.65 5.61 -14.18
C GLU A 435 21.36 6.52 -15.20
N PRO A 436 22.55 7.08 -14.90
CA PRO A 436 23.19 8.05 -15.78
C PRO A 436 23.42 7.58 -17.23
N GLY A 437 23.61 6.26 -17.43
CA GLY A 437 23.74 5.66 -18.76
C GLY A 437 22.47 5.72 -19.61
N LEU A 438 21.30 5.95 -19.02
CA LEU A 438 20.00 6.02 -19.70
C LEU A 438 19.57 7.44 -20.07
N THR A 439 20.21 8.48 -19.51
CA THR A 439 19.86 9.89 -19.74
C THR A 439 19.78 10.23 -21.23
N GLY A 440 20.77 9.82 -22.05
CA GLY A 440 20.76 10.11 -23.49
C GLY A 440 19.71 9.34 -24.29
N THR A 441 19.20 8.23 -23.73
CA THR A 441 18.17 7.38 -24.36
C THR A 441 16.77 7.89 -24.03
N LEU A 442 16.55 8.31 -22.78
CA LEU A 442 15.24 8.70 -22.27
C LEU A 442 14.99 10.21 -22.30
N TYR A 443 15.99 11.07 -22.05
CA TYR A 443 15.80 12.52 -22.07
C TYR A 443 15.98 13.07 -23.48
N ARG A 444 15.00 12.76 -24.32
CA ARG A 444 14.90 13.19 -25.71
C ARG A 444 13.50 13.69 -26.02
N ARG A 445 13.34 14.28 -27.20
CA ARG A 445 12.03 14.64 -27.74
C ARG A 445 11.20 13.37 -27.99
N PHE A 446 9.89 13.41 -27.72
CA PHE A 446 8.99 12.28 -27.97
C PHE A 446 8.93 11.96 -29.48
N GLY A 447 8.82 12.98 -30.34
CA GLY A 447 8.81 12.83 -31.79
C GLY A 447 7.50 12.23 -32.31
N ASP A 448 7.44 11.89 -33.60
CA ASP A 448 6.23 11.44 -34.31
C ASP A 448 5.51 10.24 -33.67
N THR A 449 6.20 9.47 -32.83
CA THR A 449 5.61 8.33 -32.11
C THR A 449 4.99 8.70 -30.78
N GLU A 450 5.16 9.95 -30.32
CA GLU A 450 4.67 10.49 -29.05
C GLU A 450 5.04 9.65 -27.82
N THR A 451 6.11 8.86 -27.94
CA THR A 451 6.46 7.77 -27.01
C THR A 451 7.97 7.68 -26.79
N ILE A 452 8.36 7.47 -25.54
CA ILE A 452 9.72 7.11 -25.13
C ILE A 452 9.61 5.82 -24.32
N GLU A 453 10.18 4.75 -24.88
CA GLU A 453 10.09 3.40 -24.32
C GLU A 453 11.46 2.87 -23.90
N LEU A 454 11.48 2.21 -22.73
CA LEU A 454 12.55 1.35 -22.26
C LEU A 454 12.02 -0.08 -22.13
N ALA A 455 12.02 -0.84 -23.22
CA ALA A 455 11.42 -2.17 -23.26
C ALA A 455 12.19 -3.23 -22.46
N ALA A 456 13.53 -3.17 -22.46
CA ALA A 456 14.37 -4.14 -21.77
C ALA A 456 14.50 -3.81 -20.28
N VAL A 457 14.23 -4.79 -19.41
CA VAL A 457 14.48 -4.68 -17.97
C VAL A 457 15.98 -4.53 -17.73
N GLN A 458 16.36 -3.41 -17.12
CA GLN A 458 17.75 -3.10 -16.75
C GLN A 458 17.78 -2.13 -15.56
N LEU A 459 18.96 -1.84 -15.01
CA LEU A 459 19.12 -0.83 -13.96
C LEU A 459 18.54 0.51 -14.41
N LEU A 460 17.45 0.91 -13.76
CA LEU A 460 16.66 2.07 -14.14
C LEU A 460 16.84 3.21 -13.14
N PHE A 461 16.76 2.94 -11.84
CA PHE A 461 16.89 3.95 -10.80
C PHE A 461 17.96 3.63 -9.76
N ARG A 462 18.59 4.69 -9.23
CA ARG A 462 19.48 4.67 -8.07
C ARG A 462 18.85 5.46 -6.94
N VAL A 463 18.38 4.78 -5.90
CA VAL A 463 17.80 5.41 -4.71
C VAL A 463 18.90 5.61 -3.68
N PRO A 464 19.18 6.83 -3.22
CA PRO A 464 20.16 7.06 -2.15
C PRO A 464 19.80 6.25 -0.91
N ALA A 465 20.78 5.58 -0.32
CA ALA A 465 20.59 4.87 0.92
C ALA A 465 20.29 5.89 2.04
N ALA A 466 19.08 5.86 2.56
CA ALA A 466 18.61 6.70 3.65
C ALA A 466 17.87 5.83 4.66
N ASP A 467 17.89 6.22 5.93
CA ASP A 467 17.06 5.57 6.94
C ASP A 467 15.62 6.07 6.80
N VAL A 468 14.79 5.22 6.23
CA VAL A 468 13.36 5.47 6.14
C VAL A 468 12.69 5.13 7.47
N ALA A 469 11.64 5.87 7.84
CA ALA A 469 10.95 5.76 9.12
C ALA A 469 10.38 4.35 9.41
N ALA A 470 9.99 4.10 10.66
CA ALA A 470 9.44 2.82 11.11
C ALA A 470 8.15 2.43 10.35
N GLY A 471 7.94 1.13 10.15
CA GLY A 471 6.87 0.55 9.34
C GLY A 471 7.39 -0.64 8.51
N ASP A 472 6.48 -1.44 7.94
CA ASP A 472 6.82 -2.74 7.33
C ASP A 472 6.78 -2.73 5.80
N GLN A 473 6.32 -1.63 5.20
CA GLN A 473 6.17 -1.44 3.76
C GLN A 473 6.46 0.01 3.37
N VAL A 474 6.78 0.20 2.10
CA VAL A 474 6.84 1.50 1.42
C VAL A 474 6.09 1.38 0.10
N SER A 475 5.49 2.47 -0.37
CA SER A 475 4.92 2.54 -1.71
C SER A 475 5.93 3.15 -2.67
N LEU A 476 5.93 2.69 -3.92
CA LEU A 476 6.79 3.19 -4.97
C LEU A 476 5.94 3.86 -6.05
N ARG A 477 6.40 4.99 -6.56
CA ARG A 477 5.85 5.60 -7.78
C ARG A 477 6.94 6.18 -8.65
N VAL A 478 6.75 6.14 -9.96
CA VAL A 478 7.63 6.83 -10.91
C VAL A 478 6.97 8.15 -11.30
N ARG A 479 7.77 9.22 -11.33
CA ARG A 479 7.35 10.55 -11.78
C ARG A 479 8.15 10.97 -13.00
N ALA A 480 7.45 11.51 -13.99
CA ALA A 480 8.02 12.08 -15.21
C ALA A 480 7.70 13.58 -15.32
N ARG A 481 8.55 14.35 -15.99
CA ARG A 481 8.32 15.77 -16.28
C ARG A 481 8.68 16.12 -17.72
N SER A 482 7.82 16.88 -18.40
CA SER A 482 8.05 17.43 -19.74
C SER A 482 7.39 18.81 -19.85
N ALA A 483 8.09 19.81 -20.39
CA ALA A 483 7.58 21.16 -20.70
C ALA A 483 6.67 21.85 -19.66
N GLY A 484 6.76 21.48 -18.38
CA GLY A 484 5.91 22.01 -17.30
C GLY A 484 4.74 21.09 -16.91
N ASP A 485 4.45 20.05 -17.69
CA ASP A 485 3.57 18.95 -17.32
C ASP A 485 4.34 17.90 -16.49
N THR A 486 3.62 17.17 -15.66
CA THR A 486 4.16 16.08 -14.84
C THR A 486 3.22 14.88 -14.90
N ALA A 487 3.78 13.68 -15.06
CA ALA A 487 3.04 12.43 -14.99
C ALA A 487 3.54 11.60 -13.82
N GLN A 488 2.70 10.72 -13.30
CA GLN A 488 3.14 9.76 -12.30
C GLN A 488 2.43 8.43 -12.50
N LYS A 489 3.09 7.35 -12.11
CA LYS A 489 2.52 6.02 -12.10
C LYS A 489 2.91 5.32 -10.82
N ASP A 490 1.91 4.96 -10.03
CA ASP A 490 2.11 4.15 -8.84
C ASP A 490 2.49 2.73 -9.27
N PHE A 491 3.57 2.21 -8.70
CA PHE A 491 3.94 0.80 -8.78
C PHE A 491 3.23 -0.03 -7.70
N GLY A 492 2.96 0.58 -6.55
CA GLY A 492 2.30 -0.04 -5.40
C GLY A 492 3.23 -0.24 -4.21
N ALA A 493 2.72 -0.95 -3.20
CA ALA A 493 3.45 -1.23 -1.97
C ALA A 493 4.43 -2.40 -2.13
N VAL A 494 5.63 -2.24 -1.58
CA VAL A 494 6.64 -3.29 -1.45
C VAL A 494 7.03 -3.48 0.01
N GLN A 495 7.46 -4.68 0.36
CA GLN A 495 7.91 -5.01 1.70
C GLN A 495 9.24 -4.32 2.02
N LYS A 496 9.32 -3.73 3.21
CA LYS A 496 10.52 -3.04 3.67
C LYS A 496 11.56 -4.04 4.18
N LEU A 497 12.83 -3.83 3.83
CA LEU A 497 13.99 -4.48 4.45
C LEU A 497 14.88 -3.44 5.12
N GLU A 498 15.31 -3.75 6.34
CA GLU A 498 16.23 -2.94 7.14
C GLU A 498 17.56 -3.65 7.28
N ARG A 499 18.63 -2.86 7.33
CA ARG A 499 19.98 -3.37 7.50
C ARG A 499 20.25 -3.75 8.95
N TYR A 500 20.78 -4.95 9.17
CA TYR A 500 21.36 -5.37 10.43
C TYR A 500 22.81 -4.86 10.55
N ALA A 501 22.98 -3.71 11.20
CA ALA A 501 24.27 -3.03 11.31
C ALA A 501 25.01 -3.27 12.65
N ALA A 502 24.56 -4.22 13.48
CA ALA A 502 25.19 -4.49 14.76
C ALA A 502 26.57 -5.14 14.60
N GLY A 503 27.47 -4.90 15.56
CA GLY A 503 28.88 -5.31 15.49
C GLY A 503 29.14 -6.81 15.71
N ASN A 504 28.14 -7.55 16.19
CA ASN A 504 28.16 -9.00 16.38
C ASN A 504 27.86 -9.74 15.07
N ARG A 505 28.65 -9.49 14.02
CA ARG A 505 28.51 -10.14 12.71
C ARG A 505 29.80 -10.88 12.31
N TYR A 506 29.68 -12.08 11.75
CA TYR A 506 30.78 -12.84 11.14
C TYR A 506 30.62 -12.89 9.61
N GLY A 507 31.59 -13.51 8.93
CA GLY A 507 31.51 -13.75 7.48
C GLY A 507 31.88 -12.56 6.61
N GLY A 508 31.93 -12.81 5.29
CA GLY A 508 32.10 -11.78 4.26
C GLY A 508 30.81 -10.99 4.03
N ARG A 509 30.76 -10.22 2.94
CA ARG A 509 29.54 -9.54 2.48
C ARG A 509 29.32 -9.93 1.03
N ASP A 510 28.09 -10.27 0.67
CA ASP A 510 27.72 -10.55 -0.72
C ASP A 510 27.50 -9.24 -1.49
N GLU A 511 28.56 -8.46 -1.64
CA GLU A 511 28.51 -7.10 -2.21
C GLU A 511 27.93 -7.06 -3.63
N ALA A 512 28.03 -8.16 -4.39
CA ALA A 512 27.48 -8.29 -5.74
C ALA A 512 25.95 -8.18 -5.78
N VAL A 513 25.25 -8.56 -4.69
CA VAL A 513 23.79 -8.47 -4.53
C VAL A 513 23.39 -7.39 -3.52
N GLY A 514 24.31 -6.48 -3.22
CA GLY A 514 24.06 -5.39 -2.29
C GLY A 514 24.19 -5.79 -0.83
N GLY A 515 25.01 -6.81 -0.54
CA GLY A 515 25.18 -7.37 0.80
C GLY A 515 24.07 -8.36 1.16
N ASP A 516 24.22 -8.92 2.35
CA ASP A 516 23.47 -10.04 2.92
C ASP A 516 23.09 -9.75 4.40
N ASP A 517 22.95 -8.49 4.79
CA ASP A 517 22.53 -8.00 6.12
C ASP A 517 21.08 -7.49 6.16
N TRP A 518 20.23 -7.93 5.23
CA TRP A 518 18.90 -7.37 5.11
C TRP A 518 17.86 -8.27 5.77
N VAL A 519 17.06 -7.69 6.67
CA VAL A 519 15.99 -8.38 7.39
C VAL A 519 14.76 -7.50 7.49
N ARG A 520 13.62 -8.10 7.81
CA ARG A 520 12.40 -7.35 8.06
C ARG A 520 12.52 -6.54 9.37
N PRO A 521 11.85 -5.38 9.53
CA PRO A 521 12.01 -4.51 10.70
C PRO A 521 11.80 -5.21 12.04
N GLY A 522 10.77 -6.06 12.15
CA GLY A 522 10.49 -6.83 13.36
C GLY A 522 11.60 -7.84 13.68
N VAL A 523 12.18 -8.47 12.64
CA VAL A 523 13.29 -9.42 12.77
C VAL A 523 14.58 -8.70 13.18
N ARG A 524 14.88 -7.53 12.60
CA ARG A 524 16.03 -6.70 13.03
C ARG A 524 15.97 -6.39 14.52
N THR A 525 14.80 -5.91 14.98
CA THR A 525 14.57 -5.54 16.38
C THR A 525 14.78 -6.74 17.30
N PHE A 526 14.21 -7.89 16.93
CA PHE A 526 14.40 -9.15 17.63
C PHE A 526 15.87 -9.57 17.72
N MET A 527 16.57 -9.65 16.58
CA MET A 527 17.99 -10.05 16.52
C MET A 527 18.91 -9.12 17.31
N THR A 528 18.59 -7.83 17.37
CA THR A 528 19.34 -6.83 18.14
C THR A 528 19.23 -7.08 19.65
N GLY A 529 18.09 -7.63 20.11
CA GLY A 529 17.89 -8.02 21.51
C GLY A 529 18.68 -9.25 21.95
N ILE A 530 19.31 -9.99 21.04
CA ILE A 530 19.97 -11.27 21.32
C ILE A 530 21.48 -11.07 21.41
N GLY A 531 21.96 -10.77 22.62
CA GLY A 531 23.38 -10.44 22.86
C GLY A 531 24.37 -11.61 22.81
N ALA A 532 23.91 -12.86 22.85
CA ALA A 532 24.78 -14.05 22.91
C ALA A 532 25.07 -14.69 21.54
N VAL A 533 24.50 -14.14 20.46
CA VAL A 533 24.63 -14.68 19.10
C VAL A 533 25.42 -13.70 18.25
N THR A 534 26.36 -14.23 17.47
CA THR A 534 27.00 -13.56 16.34
C THR A 534 26.26 -13.98 15.07
N TRP A 535 25.81 -13.02 14.27
CA TRP A 535 25.02 -13.28 13.07
C TRP A 535 25.89 -13.35 11.82
N GLY A 536 25.43 -14.05 10.80
CA GLY A 536 26.08 -14.18 9.50
C GLY A 536 25.15 -13.68 8.41
N ASP A 537 24.81 -14.59 7.50
CA ASP A 537 24.08 -14.31 6.27
C ASP A 537 22.58 -14.14 6.59
N MET A 538 21.97 -13.13 5.98
CA MET A 538 20.54 -12.79 6.06
C MET A 538 20.04 -12.70 4.62
N SER A 539 19.11 -11.79 4.30
CA SER A 539 18.70 -11.58 2.91
C SER A 539 19.61 -10.61 2.19
N ASN A 540 19.56 -10.65 0.85
CA ASN A 540 20.17 -9.61 0.03
C ASN A 540 19.34 -8.31 0.03
N MET A 541 19.83 -7.26 -0.64
CA MET A 541 19.25 -5.90 -0.67
C MET A 541 17.74 -5.84 -0.93
N HIS A 542 17.22 -6.70 -1.79
CA HIS A 542 15.79 -6.75 -2.13
C HIS A 542 15.17 -8.12 -1.81
N GLY A 543 15.90 -8.97 -1.08
CA GLY A 543 15.54 -10.36 -0.91
C GLY A 543 15.71 -11.18 -2.19
N GLY A 544 14.97 -12.27 -2.32
CA GLY A 544 15.23 -13.24 -3.39
C GLY A 544 16.48 -14.09 -3.15
N THR A 545 16.86 -14.88 -4.14
CA THR A 545 17.93 -15.88 -4.00
C THR A 545 19.31 -15.27 -4.21
N PHE A 546 20.32 -15.76 -3.48
CA PHE A 546 21.72 -15.46 -3.76
C PHE A 546 22.57 -16.69 -3.46
N ALA A 547 23.54 -17.00 -4.33
CA ALA A 547 24.34 -18.22 -4.17
C ALA A 547 25.21 -18.17 -2.90
N PRO A 548 25.40 -19.28 -2.17
CA PRO A 548 24.82 -20.61 -2.40
C PRO A 548 23.42 -20.82 -1.79
N HIS A 549 22.84 -19.79 -1.16
CA HIS A 549 21.64 -19.89 -0.36
C HIS A 549 20.37 -19.98 -1.22
N GLN A 550 19.59 -21.03 -0.97
CA GLN A 550 18.23 -21.14 -1.52
C GLN A 550 17.20 -20.51 -0.57
N THR A 551 17.58 -20.24 0.68
CA THR A 551 16.77 -19.56 1.71
C THR A 551 17.17 -18.08 1.81
N HIS A 552 16.74 -17.39 2.88
CA HIS A 552 17.00 -15.96 3.08
C HIS A 552 16.43 -15.03 2.00
N GLN A 553 15.29 -15.39 1.43
CA GLN A 553 14.71 -14.58 0.34
C GLN A 553 13.85 -13.41 0.83
N VAL A 554 13.43 -13.41 2.10
CA VAL A 554 12.33 -12.55 2.55
C VAL A 554 12.60 -11.73 3.81
N GLY A 555 13.84 -11.76 4.31
CA GLY A 555 14.26 -11.06 5.52
C GLY A 555 13.75 -11.66 6.82
N HIS A 556 13.33 -12.94 6.79
CA HIS A 556 12.86 -13.68 7.97
C HIS A 556 13.88 -14.68 8.50
N SER A 557 15.05 -14.81 7.87
CA SER A 557 16.04 -15.80 8.29
C SER A 557 17.42 -15.21 8.43
N ALA A 558 18.19 -15.80 9.35
CA ALA A 558 19.57 -15.41 9.58
C ALA A 558 20.38 -16.62 10.03
N ASP A 559 21.62 -16.68 9.55
CA ASP A 559 22.61 -17.61 10.08
C ASP A 559 23.21 -17.03 11.37
N GLY A 560 23.40 -17.88 12.36
CA GLY A 560 23.86 -17.49 13.67
C GLY A 560 24.89 -18.44 14.23
N TRP A 561 25.68 -17.91 15.16
CA TRP A 561 26.73 -18.65 15.84
C TRP A 561 26.84 -18.18 17.29
N PHE A 562 27.13 -19.10 18.21
CA PHE A 562 27.48 -18.77 19.58
C PHE A 562 28.70 -19.58 20.03
N ALA A 563 29.39 -19.11 21.06
CA ALA A 563 30.56 -19.78 21.60
C ALA A 563 30.24 -21.22 22.04
N GLY A 564 30.95 -22.20 21.46
CA GLY A 564 30.70 -23.62 21.70
C GLY A 564 29.68 -24.27 20.75
N TYR A 565 29.14 -23.54 19.77
CA TYR A 565 28.20 -24.08 18.80
C TYR A 565 28.76 -25.30 18.05
N ASN A 566 29.97 -25.19 17.47
CA ASN A 566 30.55 -26.23 16.59
C ASN A 566 30.71 -27.60 17.27
N ALA A 567 30.73 -27.65 18.62
CA ALA A 567 30.76 -28.89 19.38
C ALA A 567 29.52 -29.76 19.13
N ARG A 568 28.37 -29.12 18.84
CA ARG A 568 27.09 -29.74 18.48
C ARG A 568 26.82 -30.97 19.33
N ASN A 569 26.95 -30.82 20.65
CA ASN A 569 26.76 -31.88 21.64
C ASN A 569 25.52 -31.55 22.50
N ALA A 570 25.33 -32.29 23.59
CA ALA A 570 24.20 -32.07 24.50
C ALA A 570 24.18 -30.65 25.11
N ALA A 571 25.35 -30.05 25.39
CA ALA A 571 25.42 -28.69 25.91
C ALA A 571 25.02 -27.66 24.83
N THR A 572 25.45 -27.87 23.58
CA THR A 572 24.99 -27.04 22.45
C THR A 572 23.48 -27.14 22.28
N ALA A 573 22.91 -28.35 22.34
CA ALA A 573 21.47 -28.56 22.24
C ALA A 573 20.71 -27.85 23.37
N ALA A 574 21.20 -27.93 24.61
CA ALA A 574 20.62 -27.22 25.75
C ALA A 574 20.60 -25.70 25.55
N THR A 575 21.66 -25.11 24.98
CA THR A 575 21.69 -23.68 24.63
C THR A 575 20.64 -23.32 23.59
N VAL A 576 20.51 -24.11 22.51
CA VAL A 576 19.49 -23.88 21.47
C VAL A 576 18.08 -23.98 22.06
N VAL A 577 17.80 -25.01 22.87
CA VAL A 577 16.51 -25.16 23.57
C VAL A 577 16.23 -24.00 24.51
N ALA A 578 17.24 -23.51 25.24
CA ALA A 578 17.08 -22.36 26.11
C ALA A 578 16.74 -21.08 25.32
N GLN A 579 17.38 -20.86 24.16
CA GLN A 579 17.05 -19.76 23.26
C GLN A 579 15.63 -19.86 22.72
N LEU A 580 15.19 -21.06 22.31
CA LEU A 580 13.80 -21.28 21.88
C LEU A 580 12.81 -21.00 23.00
N ASN A 581 13.06 -21.48 24.21
CA ASN A 581 12.18 -21.23 25.36
C ASN A 581 12.11 -19.76 25.77
N ALA A 582 13.22 -19.02 25.62
CA ALA A 582 13.29 -17.61 25.96
C ALA A 582 12.57 -16.72 24.93
N ASN A 583 12.49 -17.16 23.68
CA ASN A 583 11.96 -16.37 22.57
C ASN A 583 10.62 -16.90 22.01
N GLY A 584 10.17 -18.06 22.47
CA GLY A 584 8.89 -18.67 22.13
C GLY A 584 8.67 -18.79 20.61
N LEU A 585 7.50 -18.36 20.16
CA LEU A 585 7.06 -18.45 18.77
C LEU A 585 7.82 -17.53 17.80
N ARG A 586 8.66 -16.61 18.31
CA ARG A 586 9.51 -15.74 17.47
C ARG A 586 10.47 -16.53 16.58
N ILE A 587 10.92 -17.69 17.06
CA ILE A 587 11.80 -18.59 16.31
C ILE A 587 10.95 -19.78 15.87
N THR A 588 10.67 -19.83 14.57
CA THR A 588 9.78 -20.84 13.96
C THR A 588 10.53 -22.13 13.63
N GLN A 589 11.80 -22.04 13.23
CA GLN A 589 12.69 -23.17 12.98
C GLN A 589 14.13 -22.84 13.33
N VAL A 590 14.90 -23.89 13.61
CA VAL A 590 16.36 -23.86 13.73
C VAL A 590 16.96 -24.99 12.91
N TYR A 591 17.82 -24.68 11.94
CA TYR A 591 18.54 -25.71 11.18
C TYR A 591 19.96 -25.91 11.73
N VAL A 592 20.33 -27.16 11.97
CA VAL A 592 21.61 -27.60 12.57
C VAL A 592 22.05 -28.89 11.87
N THR A 593 23.35 -29.10 11.63
CA THR A 593 23.84 -30.44 11.25
C THR A 593 24.04 -31.29 12.51
N PHE A 594 23.17 -32.29 12.73
CA PHE A 594 23.17 -33.07 13.98
C PHE A 594 24.41 -33.93 14.14
N THR A 595 24.83 -34.08 15.41
CA THR A 595 25.61 -35.23 15.88
C THR A 595 24.69 -36.16 16.67
N PRO A 596 25.07 -37.43 16.90
CA PRO A 596 24.28 -38.33 17.75
C PRO A 596 24.01 -37.76 19.15
N ALA A 597 24.98 -37.05 19.73
CA ALA A 597 24.83 -36.45 21.07
C ALA A 597 23.82 -35.29 21.06
N PHE A 598 23.82 -34.45 20.02
CA PHE A 598 22.84 -33.38 19.86
C PHE A 598 21.43 -33.93 19.68
N GLN A 599 21.28 -34.90 18.78
CA GLN A 599 19.99 -35.52 18.46
C GLN A 599 19.37 -36.18 19.70
N ALA A 600 20.15 -36.95 20.46
CA ALA A 600 19.69 -37.58 21.69
C ALA A 600 19.26 -36.54 22.74
N ALA A 601 19.92 -35.39 22.80
CA ALA A 601 19.64 -34.35 23.79
C ALA A 601 18.34 -33.57 23.54
N ILE A 602 17.86 -33.49 22.31
CA ILE A 602 16.59 -32.82 21.98
C ILE A 602 15.39 -33.78 21.96
N GLN A 603 15.64 -35.09 22.01
CA GLN A 603 14.59 -36.09 21.91
C GLN A 603 13.68 -36.09 23.14
N GLY A 604 12.37 -35.94 22.91
CA GLY A 604 11.36 -35.90 23.98
C GLY A 604 11.32 -34.58 24.77
N VAL A 605 12.08 -33.56 24.35
CA VAL A 605 12.03 -32.24 24.96
C VAL A 605 10.82 -31.46 24.44
N VAL A 606 10.00 -30.98 25.37
CA VAL A 606 8.89 -30.05 25.09
C VAL A 606 9.34 -28.64 25.45
N LEU A 607 9.19 -27.71 24.52
CA LEU A 607 9.48 -26.29 24.71
C LEU A 607 8.42 -25.65 25.62
N THR A 608 8.74 -24.48 26.19
CA THR A 608 7.83 -23.74 27.08
C THR A 608 6.54 -23.30 26.39
N ASP A 609 6.56 -23.14 25.07
CA ASP A 609 5.39 -22.85 24.23
C ASP A 609 4.61 -24.10 23.80
N GLY A 610 4.97 -25.28 24.32
CA GLY A 610 4.29 -26.55 24.06
C GLY A 610 4.75 -27.28 22.80
N ARG A 611 5.59 -26.67 21.95
CA ARG A 611 6.14 -27.36 20.77
C ARG A 611 7.14 -28.44 21.18
N GLN A 612 7.23 -29.52 20.41
CA GLN A 612 8.31 -30.49 20.58
C GLN A 612 9.60 -29.92 19.98
N ALA A 613 10.73 -30.00 20.70
CA ALA A 613 12.01 -29.45 20.24
C ALA A 613 12.45 -30.08 18.90
N VAL A 614 12.17 -31.37 18.69
CA VAL A 614 12.44 -32.09 17.43
C VAL A 614 11.61 -31.60 16.24
N ASN A 615 10.50 -30.89 16.48
CA ASN A 615 9.69 -30.28 15.42
C ASN A 615 10.17 -28.86 15.08
N VAL A 616 11.03 -28.26 15.91
CA VAL A 616 11.56 -26.91 15.69
C VAL A 616 13.03 -26.94 15.25
N ILE A 617 13.82 -27.87 15.80
CA ILE A 617 15.24 -28.02 15.51
C ILE A 617 15.41 -29.14 14.48
N ARG A 618 15.94 -28.82 13.29
CA ARG A 618 16.03 -29.73 12.13
C ARG A 618 17.46 -30.11 11.81
N ASN A 619 17.64 -31.36 11.40
CA ASN A 619 18.91 -31.85 10.88
C ASN A 619 19.06 -31.46 9.40
N VAL A 620 19.85 -30.43 9.11
CA VAL A 620 20.14 -29.99 7.75
C VAL A 620 21.66 -29.97 7.56
N ALA A 621 22.14 -30.62 6.50
CA ALA A 621 23.56 -30.62 6.16
C ALA A 621 24.07 -29.19 5.86
N GLY A 622 25.37 -28.95 6.05
CA GLY A 622 26.00 -27.63 5.80
C GLY A 622 25.92 -26.64 6.98
N HIS A 623 25.20 -26.99 8.05
CA HIS A 623 25.02 -26.19 9.26
C HIS A 623 25.90 -26.73 10.41
N ASP A 624 27.15 -27.06 10.10
CA ASP A 624 28.12 -27.62 11.04
C ASP A 624 28.94 -26.56 11.79
N THR A 625 29.01 -25.37 11.20
CA THR A 625 29.78 -24.21 11.69
C THR A 625 28.91 -23.03 12.09
N HIS A 626 27.62 -23.07 11.77
CA HIS A 626 26.59 -22.11 12.16
C HIS A 626 25.24 -22.84 12.27
N PHE A 627 24.28 -22.23 12.97
CA PHE A 627 22.87 -22.60 12.88
C PHE A 627 22.16 -21.61 11.98
N HIS A 628 20.97 -21.96 11.50
CA HIS A 628 20.11 -21.06 10.74
C HIS A 628 18.78 -20.91 11.45
N TRP A 629 18.29 -19.68 11.61
CA TRP A 629 16.98 -19.40 12.20
C TRP A 629 15.99 -18.91 11.15
N GLU A 630 14.75 -19.39 11.27
CA GLU A 630 13.59 -18.80 10.62
C GLU A 630 12.74 -18.11 11.68
N MET A 631 12.38 -16.85 11.45
CA MET A 631 11.81 -15.94 12.45
C MET A 631 10.49 -15.29 12.00
N THR A 632 9.66 -14.88 12.96
CA THR A 632 8.48 -14.04 12.73
C THR A 632 8.73 -12.57 13.11
N GLU A 633 7.89 -11.68 12.57
CA GLU A 633 7.85 -10.27 12.97
C GLU A 633 6.99 -10.01 14.22
N ALA A 634 5.99 -10.86 14.47
CA ALA A 634 5.06 -10.83 15.58
C ALA A 634 5.61 -11.51 16.83
#